data_AF-A0A4U6R3W6-F1
#
_entry.id   AF-A0A4U6R3W6-F1
#
_cell.length_a   1.000
_cell.length_b   1.000
_cell.length_c   1.000
_cell.angle_alpha   90.00
_cell.angle_beta   90.00
_cell.angle_gamma   90.00
#
_symmetry.space_group_name_H-M   'P 1'
#
loop_
_entity.id
_entity.type
_entity.pdbx_description
1 polymer ?
#
loop_
_entity_poly.entity_id
_entity_poly.type
_entity_poly.pdbx_seq_one_letter_code
_entity_poly.pdbx_strand_id
1 'polypeptide(L)'
;MNINAEVKPEARDYLVTLLAKQEVPGMAARVYVDKAGTQHAETCLAFCPPGEESPGDVRKEFDELVLYFDEVSVPYLQDMQIGVQGEGKLQCLTIKAPNAKQPAKPPKTFVLSQNCEALRVPYGNAVTLPEGASVSITQALGGSFTVNYEGNLYRLSPEVTRQLGFHSDAIMFEPPEDGQISQQQCWDSMRLVYDPEIPVNVVALGLIYKLDIDQDSHSVRVEMTLTSPGCGMGDIIAGDVKGKLLQVPHVEDAQVDIVFDPPWSYDNLEEEARLELGLI
;
A
#
# COMPACT_ATOMS: atom_id res chain seq x y z
N MET A 1 -14.04 13.78 10.03
CA MET A 1 -13.09 12.76 9.53
C MET A 1 -13.83 11.45 9.40
N ASN A 2 -13.56 10.65 8.37
CA ASN A 2 -14.14 9.31 8.25
C ASN A 2 -13.13 8.28 8.78
N ILE A 3 -13.62 7.27 9.50
CA ILE A 3 -12.80 6.16 10.00
C ILE A 3 -13.18 4.87 9.28
N ASN A 4 -12.20 4.20 8.67
CA ASN A 4 -12.36 2.83 8.22
C ASN A 4 -12.02 1.88 9.37
N ALA A 5 -13.02 1.17 9.87
CA ALA A 5 -12.90 0.28 11.02
C ALA A 5 -13.90 -0.86 10.83
N GLU A 6 -13.48 -2.08 11.14
CA GLU A 6 -14.24 -3.31 11.01
C GLU A 6 -14.41 -3.96 12.39
N VAL A 7 -15.63 -4.41 12.70
CA VAL A 7 -15.93 -5.15 13.93
C VAL A 7 -16.54 -6.48 13.53
N LYS A 8 -15.87 -7.58 13.89
CA LYS A 8 -16.38 -8.93 13.62
C LYS A 8 -17.68 -9.17 14.38
N PRO A 9 -18.67 -9.89 13.81
CA PRO A 9 -19.96 -10.11 14.47
C PRO A 9 -19.85 -10.66 15.89
N GLU A 10 -18.95 -11.62 16.13
CA GLU A 10 -18.76 -12.22 17.45
C GLU A 10 -18.20 -11.23 18.48
N ALA A 11 -17.35 -10.30 18.01
CA ALA A 11 -16.79 -9.24 18.85
C ALA A 11 -17.80 -8.15 19.14
N ARG A 12 -18.66 -7.83 18.17
CA ARG A 12 -19.79 -6.91 18.35
C ARG A 12 -20.73 -7.44 19.41
N ASP A 13 -21.18 -8.69 19.28
CA ASP A 13 -22.15 -9.29 20.20
C ASP A 13 -21.56 -9.40 21.62
N TYR A 14 -20.26 -9.71 21.72
CA TYR A 14 -19.52 -9.69 22.98
C TYR A 14 -19.47 -8.29 23.59
N LEU A 15 -19.16 -7.25 22.81
CA LEU A 15 -19.12 -5.86 23.26
C LEU A 15 -20.49 -5.36 23.71
N VAL A 16 -21.55 -5.62 22.95
CA VAL A 16 -22.93 -5.27 23.35
C VAL A 16 -23.27 -5.91 24.69
N THR A 17 -22.94 -7.20 24.86
CA THR A 17 -23.15 -7.90 26.13
C THR A 17 -22.31 -7.29 27.27
N LEU A 18 -21.07 -6.88 27.00
CA LEU A 18 -20.17 -6.27 27.98
C LEU A 18 -20.65 -4.87 28.42
N LEU A 19 -21.17 -4.07 27.48
CA LEU A 19 -21.73 -2.75 27.73
C LEU A 19 -23.05 -2.83 28.50
N ALA A 20 -23.92 -3.78 28.15
CA ALA A 20 -25.19 -4.01 28.86
C ALA A 20 -24.98 -4.37 30.34
N LYS A 21 -23.89 -5.08 30.67
CA LYS A 21 -23.51 -5.40 32.07
C LYS A 21 -23.11 -4.19 32.90
N GLN A 22 -22.86 -3.03 32.29
CA GLN A 22 -22.56 -1.81 33.04
C GLN A 22 -23.83 -1.17 33.64
N GLU A 23 -25.03 -1.66 33.29
CA GLU A 23 -26.33 -1.20 33.81
C GLU A 23 -26.58 0.32 33.61
N VAL A 24 -25.91 0.93 32.64
CA VAL A 24 -26.09 2.34 32.25
C VAL A 24 -26.77 2.40 30.88
N PRO A 25 -27.99 2.99 30.77
CA PRO A 25 -28.65 3.18 29.50
C PRO A 25 -27.82 4.04 28.54
N GLY A 26 -27.62 3.58 27.30
CA GLY A 26 -26.84 4.31 26.29
C GLY A 26 -25.32 4.21 26.46
N MET A 27 -24.83 3.28 27.29
CA MET A 27 -23.40 3.00 27.42
C MET A 27 -22.78 2.61 26.08
N ALA A 28 -21.70 3.30 25.69
CA ALA A 28 -20.92 3.06 24.49
C ALA A 28 -19.47 2.69 24.86
N ALA A 29 -18.64 2.47 23.85
CA ALA A 29 -17.19 2.36 24.04
C ALA A 29 -16.45 3.41 23.21
N ARG A 30 -15.37 3.94 23.77
CA ARG A 30 -14.46 4.89 23.14
C ARG A 30 -13.13 4.20 22.84
N VAL A 31 -12.69 4.29 21.60
CA VAL A 31 -11.43 3.73 21.11
C VAL A 31 -10.43 4.86 20.86
N TYR A 32 -9.21 4.67 21.35
CA TYR A 32 -8.13 5.65 21.19
C TYR A 32 -6.77 4.94 21.13
N VAL A 33 -5.73 5.65 20.72
CA VAL A 33 -4.35 5.15 20.74
C VAL A 33 -3.56 5.93 21.79
N ASP A 34 -3.14 5.25 22.86
CA ASP A 34 -2.19 5.84 23.80
C ASP A 34 -0.79 5.93 23.15
N LYS A 35 -0.09 7.03 23.41
CA LYS A 35 1.25 7.33 22.82
C LYS A 35 1.31 7.11 21.30
N ALA A 36 0.26 7.52 20.59
CA ALA A 36 0.16 7.44 19.13
C ALA A 36 1.41 8.02 18.43
N GLY A 37 1.87 7.38 17.36
CA GLY A 37 3.06 7.83 16.64
C GLY A 37 4.40 7.43 17.26
N THR A 38 4.38 6.61 18.32
CA THR A 38 5.60 6.13 19.01
C THR A 38 5.70 4.61 18.95
N GLN A 39 6.88 4.06 19.26
CA GLN A 39 7.07 2.61 19.37
C GLN A 39 6.26 1.98 20.53
N HIS A 40 5.82 2.80 21.49
CA HIS A 40 5.01 2.40 22.64
C HIS A 40 3.51 2.64 22.41
N ALA A 41 3.08 2.80 21.16
CA ALA A 41 1.67 3.02 20.85
C ALA A 41 0.83 1.80 21.24
N GLU A 42 -0.25 2.03 21.98
CA GLU A 42 -1.19 1.00 22.42
C GLU A 42 -2.61 1.39 22.03
N THR A 43 -3.34 0.47 21.40
CA THR A 43 -4.76 0.71 21.09
C THR A 43 -5.61 0.32 22.29
N CYS A 44 -6.39 1.28 22.78
CA CYS A 44 -7.18 1.14 23.98
C CYS A 44 -8.68 1.23 23.65
N LEU A 45 -9.48 0.54 24.46
CA LEU A 45 -10.93 0.64 24.47
C LEU A 45 -11.38 0.93 25.90
N ALA A 46 -12.12 2.01 26.08
CA ALA A 46 -12.68 2.42 27.35
C ALA A 46 -14.21 2.46 27.27
N PHE A 47 -14.89 2.21 28.40
CA PHE A 47 -16.32 2.47 28.50
C PHE A 47 -16.59 3.97 28.42
N CYS A 48 -17.64 4.34 27.71
CA CYS A 48 -18.03 5.72 27.46
C CYS A 48 -19.51 5.88 27.82
N PRO A 49 -19.81 6.35 29.03
CA PRO A 49 -21.16 6.73 29.42
C PRO A 49 -21.73 7.81 28.49
N PRO A 50 -23.06 7.89 28.34
CA PRO A 50 -23.68 8.91 27.49
C PRO A 50 -23.36 10.32 27.99
N GLY A 51 -22.82 11.17 27.11
CA GLY A 51 -22.41 12.55 27.41
C GLY A 51 -20.95 12.70 27.85
N GLU A 52 -20.19 11.60 27.97
CA GLU A 52 -18.74 11.62 28.22
C GLU A 52 -17.91 11.50 26.94
N GLU A 53 -18.54 11.42 25.77
CA GLU A 53 -17.86 11.55 24.49
C GLU A 53 -17.19 12.93 24.35
N SER A 54 -16.05 12.98 23.69
CA SER A 54 -15.40 14.27 23.40
C SER A 54 -16.03 14.91 22.17
N PRO A 55 -16.16 16.25 22.10
CA PRO A 55 -16.82 16.94 20.98
C PRO A 55 -16.24 16.66 19.58
N GLY A 56 -14.97 16.26 19.51
CA GLY A 56 -14.28 15.88 18.26
C GLY A 56 -14.34 14.39 17.92
N ASP A 57 -14.92 13.56 18.79
CA ASP A 57 -14.94 12.11 18.58
C ASP A 57 -15.77 11.75 17.34
N VAL A 58 -15.22 10.84 16.53
CA VAL A 58 -15.93 10.29 15.38
C VAL A 58 -16.82 9.16 15.88
N ARG A 59 -18.14 9.37 15.79
CA ARG A 59 -19.14 8.35 16.14
C ARG A 59 -19.38 7.40 14.95
N LYS A 60 -19.33 6.09 15.19
CA LYS A 60 -19.67 5.07 14.19
C LYS A 60 -20.58 4.00 14.78
N GLU A 61 -21.58 3.61 14.00
CA GLU A 61 -22.55 2.57 14.34
C GLU A 61 -22.19 1.26 13.63
N PHE A 62 -22.26 0.16 14.36
CA PHE A 62 -22.07 -1.21 13.90
C PHE A 62 -23.30 -2.01 14.32
N ASP A 63 -24.42 -1.80 13.63
CA ASP A 63 -25.76 -2.25 14.01
C ASP A 63 -26.16 -1.74 15.41
N GLU A 64 -26.26 -2.60 16.42
CA GLU A 64 -26.66 -2.24 17.79
C GLU A 64 -25.50 -1.69 18.65
N LEU A 65 -24.26 -1.75 18.13
CA LEU A 65 -23.07 -1.27 18.82
C LEU A 65 -22.70 0.14 18.36
N VAL A 66 -22.51 1.06 19.30
CA VAL A 66 -21.97 2.41 19.05
C VAL A 66 -20.55 2.49 19.58
N LEU A 67 -19.63 2.91 18.71
CA LEU A 67 -18.24 3.22 19.07
C LEU A 67 -17.94 4.69 18.80
N TYR A 68 -17.24 5.32 19.74
CA TYR A 68 -16.64 6.64 19.59
C TYR A 68 -15.14 6.47 19.33
N PHE A 69 -14.59 7.24 18.42
CA PHE A 69 -13.18 7.23 18.10
C PHE A 69 -12.57 8.59 18.41
N ASP A 70 -11.54 8.60 19.24
CA ASP A 70 -10.82 9.82 19.61
C ASP A 70 -10.27 10.54 18.37
N GLU A 71 -10.57 11.84 18.24
CA GLU A 71 -10.25 12.66 17.04
C GLU A 71 -8.78 12.54 16.64
N VAL A 72 -7.87 12.64 17.62
CA VAL A 72 -6.42 12.62 17.39
C VAL A 72 -5.94 11.21 17.03
N SER A 73 -6.65 10.19 17.50
CA SER A 73 -6.37 8.78 17.22
C SER A 73 -6.91 8.30 15.88
N VAL A 74 -7.91 8.97 15.27
CA VAL A 74 -8.53 8.55 14.01
C VAL A 74 -7.54 8.24 12.88
N PRO A 75 -6.47 9.02 12.64
CA PRO A 75 -5.46 8.68 11.61
C PRO A 75 -4.71 7.37 11.90
N TYR A 76 -4.55 7.01 13.17
CA TYR A 76 -3.84 5.81 13.62
C TYR A 76 -4.73 4.56 13.71
N LEU A 77 -6.05 4.78 13.71
CA LEU A 77 -7.08 3.73 13.79
C LEU A 77 -7.66 3.36 12.43
N GLN A 78 -7.13 3.91 11.32
CA GLN A 78 -7.56 3.49 9.99
C GLN A 78 -7.24 2.01 9.77
N ASP A 79 -8.19 1.30 9.16
CA ASP A 79 -8.16 -0.13 8.86
C ASP A 79 -8.04 -1.02 10.11
N MET A 80 -8.49 -0.51 11.27
CA MET A 80 -8.51 -1.30 12.48
C MET A 80 -9.57 -2.40 12.44
N GLN A 81 -9.29 -3.51 13.11
CA GLN A 81 -10.20 -4.63 13.27
C GLN A 81 -10.40 -4.98 14.75
N ILE A 82 -11.65 -5.14 15.15
CA ILE A 82 -12.03 -5.68 16.46
C ILE A 82 -12.53 -7.11 16.28
N GLY A 83 -11.91 -8.03 16.99
CA GLY A 83 -12.22 -9.45 17.01
C GLY A 83 -12.29 -9.99 18.43
N VAL A 84 -12.47 -11.30 18.52
CA VAL A 84 -12.43 -12.07 19.77
C VAL A 84 -11.55 -13.28 19.56
N GLN A 85 -10.81 -13.67 20.59
CA GLN A 85 -9.98 -14.87 20.61
C GLN A 85 -10.31 -15.70 21.84
N GLY A 86 -10.33 -17.03 21.68
CA GLY A 86 -10.70 -17.98 22.73
C GLY A 86 -12.15 -18.45 22.61
N GLU A 87 -12.50 -19.48 23.38
CA GLU A 87 -13.82 -20.13 23.35
C GLU A 87 -14.48 -20.09 24.75
N GLY A 88 -15.80 -19.89 24.78
CA GLY A 88 -16.59 -19.94 26.00
C GLY A 88 -16.25 -18.84 27.02
N LYS A 89 -15.95 -19.21 28.27
CA LYS A 89 -15.68 -18.26 29.37
C LYS A 89 -14.29 -17.59 29.32
N LEU A 90 -13.42 -18.00 28.39
CA LEU A 90 -12.05 -17.49 28.22
C LEU A 90 -11.90 -16.60 26.98
N GLN A 91 -13.02 -16.07 26.47
CA GLN A 91 -13.03 -15.19 25.31
C GLN A 91 -12.47 -13.80 25.68
N CYS A 92 -11.44 -13.36 24.96
CA CYS A 92 -10.82 -12.05 25.10
C CYS A 92 -11.07 -11.22 23.84
N LEU A 93 -11.35 -9.92 24.01
CA LEU A 93 -11.37 -8.97 22.90
C LEU A 93 -9.96 -8.77 22.34
N THR A 94 -9.86 -8.77 21.02
CA THR A 94 -8.61 -8.48 20.32
C THR A 94 -8.81 -7.28 19.43
N ILE A 95 -7.95 -6.27 19.56
CA ILE A 95 -7.95 -5.10 18.68
C ILE A 95 -6.66 -5.12 17.87
N LYS A 96 -6.79 -5.11 16.55
CA LYS A 96 -5.67 -4.96 15.63
C LYS A 96 -5.77 -3.58 14.98
N ALA A 97 -4.80 -2.72 15.22
CA ALA A 97 -4.70 -1.41 14.58
C ALA A 97 -3.34 -1.31 13.87
N PRO A 98 -3.28 -1.58 12.56
CA PRO A 98 -2.00 -1.65 11.83
C PRO A 98 -1.24 -0.32 11.84
N ASN A 99 -1.98 0.80 11.94
CA ASN A 99 -1.46 2.15 11.88
C ASN A 99 -1.23 2.79 13.28
N ALA A 100 -1.27 2.02 14.38
CA ALA A 100 -1.16 2.59 15.74
C ALA A 100 0.17 3.36 15.96
N LYS A 101 1.26 2.87 15.38
CA LYS A 101 2.61 3.44 15.53
C LYS A 101 2.93 4.57 14.54
N GLN A 102 2.22 4.64 13.41
CA GLN A 102 2.37 5.68 12.40
C GLN A 102 1.02 5.95 11.74
N PRO A 103 0.57 7.22 11.65
CA PRO A 103 -0.77 7.50 11.18
C PRO A 103 -0.88 7.14 9.69
N ALA A 104 -2.03 6.60 9.29
CA ALA A 104 -2.35 6.41 7.90
C ALA A 104 -2.28 7.76 7.19
N LYS A 105 -1.43 7.87 6.17
CA LYS A 105 -1.36 9.07 5.35
C LYS A 105 -2.72 9.21 4.64
N PRO A 106 -3.47 10.31 4.81
CA PRO A 106 -4.70 10.50 4.04
C PRO A 106 -4.34 10.42 2.56
N PRO A 107 -5.07 9.61 1.76
CA PRO A 107 -4.69 9.41 0.38
C PRO A 107 -4.84 10.74 -0.34
N LYS A 108 -3.77 11.18 -1.01
CA LYS A 108 -3.78 12.42 -1.79
C LYS A 108 -4.84 12.26 -2.88
N THR A 109 -5.96 12.93 -2.72
CA THR A 109 -7.09 12.85 -3.65
C THR A 109 -6.99 14.00 -4.64
N PHE A 110 -7.25 13.72 -5.92
CA PHE A 110 -7.27 14.72 -6.98
C PHE A 110 -8.43 14.45 -7.94
N VAL A 111 -8.80 15.47 -8.71
CA VAL A 111 -9.83 15.38 -9.74
C VAL A 111 -9.14 15.34 -11.09
N LEU A 112 -9.50 14.38 -11.95
CA LEU A 112 -8.94 14.30 -13.29
C LEU A 112 -9.37 15.51 -14.12
N SER A 113 -8.40 16.23 -14.68
CA SER A 113 -8.64 17.41 -15.53
C SER A 113 -9.05 17.06 -16.97
N GLN A 114 -8.95 15.79 -17.35
CA GLN A 114 -9.29 15.26 -18.67
C GLN A 114 -9.52 13.74 -18.58
N ASN A 115 -10.04 13.14 -19.66
CA ASN A 115 -10.09 11.69 -19.77
C ASN A 115 -8.67 11.11 -19.77
N CYS A 116 -8.43 10.07 -18.98
CA CYS A 116 -7.12 9.45 -18.85
C CYS A 116 -7.19 7.97 -19.19
N GLU A 117 -6.29 7.52 -20.07
CA GLU A 117 -6.06 6.09 -20.27
C GLU A 117 -5.35 5.51 -19.03
N ALA A 118 -5.82 4.36 -18.58
CA ALA A 118 -5.30 3.66 -17.44
C ALA A 118 -5.37 2.15 -17.67
N LEU A 119 -4.60 1.39 -16.91
CA LEU A 119 -4.69 -0.07 -16.88
C LEU A 119 -5.33 -0.51 -15.57
N ARG A 120 -6.34 -1.38 -15.63
CA ARG A 120 -6.96 -1.94 -14.43
C ARG A 120 -6.03 -2.94 -13.77
N VAL A 121 -5.78 -2.76 -12.48
CA VAL A 121 -4.98 -3.67 -11.66
C VAL A 121 -5.94 -4.65 -10.97
N PRO A 122 -5.71 -5.99 -10.96
CA PRO A 122 -4.51 -6.75 -11.39
C PRO A 122 -4.47 -7.16 -12.88
N TYR A 123 -5.56 -6.91 -13.61
CA TYR A 123 -5.82 -7.62 -14.88
C TYR A 123 -5.06 -7.07 -16.10
N GLY A 124 -4.53 -5.85 -16.03
CA GLY A 124 -3.81 -5.19 -17.12
C GLY A 124 -4.68 -4.68 -18.27
N ASN A 125 -6.01 -4.84 -18.21
CA ASN A 125 -6.89 -4.39 -19.29
C ASN A 125 -7.01 -2.86 -19.33
N ALA A 126 -6.96 -2.28 -20.52
CA ALA A 126 -7.10 -0.84 -20.72
C ALA A 126 -8.51 -0.33 -20.35
N VAL A 127 -8.57 0.80 -19.67
CA VAL A 127 -9.78 1.50 -19.23
C VAL A 127 -9.56 3.01 -19.37
N THR A 128 -10.59 3.76 -19.72
CA THR A 128 -10.55 5.22 -19.70
C THR A 128 -11.23 5.74 -18.43
N LEU A 129 -10.49 6.44 -17.59
CA LEU A 129 -11.06 7.17 -16.46
C LEU A 129 -11.62 8.51 -16.95
N PRO A 130 -12.86 8.87 -16.58
CA PRO A 130 -13.51 10.07 -17.10
C PRO A 130 -12.95 11.35 -16.46
N GLU A 131 -12.94 12.43 -17.24
CA GLU A 131 -12.74 13.79 -16.74
C GLU A 131 -13.71 14.08 -15.58
N GLY A 132 -13.22 14.73 -14.53
CA GLY A 132 -14.00 15.00 -13.33
C GLY A 132 -14.06 13.84 -12.33
N ALA A 133 -13.50 12.67 -12.64
CA ALA A 133 -13.36 11.59 -11.67
C ALA A 133 -12.51 12.03 -10.47
N SER A 134 -13.05 11.86 -9.26
CA SER A 134 -12.29 12.02 -8.02
C SER A 134 -11.57 10.71 -7.73
N VAL A 135 -10.23 10.74 -7.81
CA VAL A 135 -9.39 9.56 -7.62
C VAL A 135 -8.41 9.81 -6.48
N SER A 136 -8.06 8.76 -5.75
CA SER A 136 -7.13 8.85 -4.64
C SER A 136 -5.82 8.13 -4.98
N ILE A 137 -4.69 8.81 -4.82
CA ILE A 137 -3.37 8.25 -5.10
C ILE A 137 -3.07 7.22 -4.01
N THR A 138 -2.95 5.96 -4.41
CA THR A 138 -2.49 4.88 -3.53
C THR A 138 -0.98 4.70 -3.64
N GLN A 139 -0.40 4.94 -4.82
CA GLN A 139 1.04 4.89 -5.06
C GLN A 139 1.44 5.97 -6.06
N ALA A 140 2.57 6.64 -5.83
CA ALA A 140 3.14 7.66 -6.73
C ALA A 140 4.66 7.46 -6.83
N LEU A 141 5.07 6.44 -7.59
CA LEU A 141 6.46 5.96 -7.59
C LEU A 141 6.94 5.75 -9.03
N GLY A 142 8.16 6.21 -9.32
CA GLY A 142 8.84 5.92 -10.60
C GLY A 142 8.26 6.59 -11.85
N GLY A 143 7.34 7.56 -11.73
CA GLY A 143 6.69 8.22 -12.89
C GLY A 143 5.26 7.76 -13.11
N SER A 144 4.98 6.49 -12.82
CA SER A 144 3.65 5.89 -12.88
C SER A 144 2.90 6.07 -11.55
N PHE A 145 1.59 6.28 -11.61
CA PHE A 145 0.77 6.46 -10.41
C PHE A 145 -0.29 5.35 -10.38
N THR A 146 -0.49 4.73 -9.23
CA THR A 146 -1.65 3.87 -8.99
C THR A 146 -2.68 4.70 -8.24
N VAL A 147 -3.90 4.73 -8.77
CA VAL A 147 -5.02 5.49 -8.22
C VAL A 147 -6.19 4.57 -7.93
N ASN A 148 -6.88 4.83 -6.82
CA ASN A 148 -8.16 4.22 -6.53
C ASN A 148 -9.29 5.09 -7.09
N TYR A 149 -10.17 4.48 -7.88
CA TYR A 149 -11.40 5.07 -8.37
C TYR A 149 -12.54 4.05 -8.21
N GLU A 150 -13.59 4.45 -7.48
CA GLU A 150 -14.76 3.59 -7.18
C GLU A 150 -14.38 2.21 -6.62
N GLY A 151 -13.38 2.17 -5.72
CA GLY A 151 -12.92 0.92 -5.08
C GLY A 151 -12.06 0.02 -5.96
N ASN A 152 -11.76 0.44 -7.19
CA ASN A 152 -10.87 -0.29 -8.11
C ASN A 152 -9.55 0.45 -8.26
N LEU A 153 -8.47 -0.32 -8.47
CA LEU A 153 -7.13 0.22 -8.70
C LEU A 153 -6.86 0.36 -10.20
N TYR A 154 -6.29 1.50 -10.56
CA TYR A 154 -5.91 1.83 -11.93
C TYR A 154 -4.51 2.40 -11.97
N ARG A 155 -3.68 1.87 -12.87
CA ARG A 155 -2.32 2.36 -13.13
C ARG A 155 -2.35 3.39 -14.25
N LEU A 156 -1.83 4.58 -13.96
CA LEU A 156 -1.58 5.66 -14.91
C LEU A 156 -0.12 5.61 -15.35
N SER A 157 0.12 5.64 -16.66
CA SER A 157 1.48 5.62 -17.21
C SER A 157 2.22 6.94 -16.93
N PRO A 158 3.55 6.97 -17.00
CA PRO A 158 4.35 8.20 -16.87
C PRO A 158 3.95 9.33 -17.84
N GLU A 159 3.44 9.00 -19.03
CA GLU A 159 2.96 9.98 -20.00
C GLU A 159 1.69 10.66 -19.50
N VAL A 160 0.74 9.87 -18.98
CA VAL A 160 -0.55 10.37 -18.47
C VAL A 160 -0.35 11.19 -17.21
N THR A 161 0.50 10.74 -16.28
CA THR A 161 0.80 11.48 -15.04
C THR A 161 1.44 12.83 -15.33
N ARG A 162 2.37 12.89 -16.31
CA ARG A 162 2.98 14.14 -16.76
C ARG A 162 1.96 15.11 -17.37
N GLN A 163 1.00 14.62 -18.15
CA GLN A 163 -0.09 15.45 -18.69
C GLN A 163 -0.99 16.02 -17.60
N LEU A 164 -1.20 15.27 -16.52
CA LEU A 164 -1.92 15.71 -15.32
C LEU A 164 -1.13 16.69 -14.44
N GLY A 165 0.11 17.04 -14.83
CA GLY A 165 0.97 17.96 -14.08
C GLY A 165 1.68 17.28 -12.88
N PHE A 166 1.63 15.96 -12.78
CA PHE A 166 2.47 15.23 -11.84
C PHE A 166 3.87 15.07 -12.44
N HIS A 167 4.85 15.60 -11.72
CA HIS A 167 6.26 15.38 -12.03
C HIS A 167 6.77 14.33 -11.05
N SER A 168 7.18 13.16 -11.55
CA SER A 168 8.00 12.29 -10.72
C SER A 168 9.38 12.92 -10.58
N ASP A 169 9.96 12.79 -9.39
CA ASP A 169 11.39 12.99 -9.18
C ASP A 169 12.12 11.95 -10.04
N ALA A 170 12.51 12.35 -11.26
CA ALA A 170 13.37 11.53 -12.08
C ALA A 170 14.73 11.50 -11.41
N ILE A 171 15.13 10.33 -10.89
CA ILE A 171 16.50 10.14 -10.42
C ILE A 171 17.40 10.24 -11.65
N MET A 172 18.26 11.26 -11.66
CA MET A 172 19.34 11.37 -12.64
C MET A 172 20.55 10.65 -12.06
N PHE A 173 21.01 9.61 -12.73
CA PHE A 173 22.27 8.97 -12.40
C PHE A 173 23.41 9.80 -12.98
N GLU A 174 24.44 10.08 -12.16
CA GLU A 174 25.66 10.68 -12.66
C GLU A 174 26.40 9.64 -13.53
N PRO A 175 26.80 10.00 -14.77
CA PRO A 175 27.55 9.09 -15.62
C PRO A 175 28.87 8.68 -14.97
N PRO A 176 29.16 7.38 -14.84
CA PRO A 176 30.46 6.90 -14.36
C PRO A 176 31.62 7.47 -15.19
N GLU A 177 32.69 7.91 -14.52
CA GLU A 177 33.85 8.52 -15.20
C GLU A 177 34.62 7.54 -16.11
N ASP A 178 34.49 6.24 -15.85
CA ASP A 178 35.12 5.16 -16.62
C ASP A 178 34.37 4.81 -17.92
N GLY A 179 33.22 5.45 -18.17
CA GLY A 179 32.39 5.23 -19.36
C GLY A 179 31.69 3.87 -19.40
N GLN A 180 31.71 3.12 -18.29
CA GLN A 180 31.09 1.80 -18.17
C GLN A 180 29.68 1.90 -17.59
N ILE A 181 28.87 0.89 -17.87
CA ILE A 181 27.56 0.73 -17.23
C ILE A 181 27.79 0.34 -15.77
N SER A 182 27.25 1.13 -14.84
CA SER A 182 27.32 0.82 -13.42
C SER A 182 26.27 -0.21 -13.03
N GLN A 183 26.72 -1.35 -12.51
CA GLN A 183 25.84 -2.38 -11.96
C GLN A 183 24.98 -1.85 -10.81
N GLN A 184 25.55 -1.00 -9.94
CA GLN A 184 24.79 -0.41 -8.84
C GLN A 184 23.66 0.49 -9.35
N GLN A 185 23.93 1.33 -10.36
CA GLN A 185 22.90 2.19 -10.95
C GLN A 185 21.80 1.37 -11.65
N CYS A 186 22.13 0.22 -12.24
CA CYS A 186 21.13 -0.71 -12.75
C CYS A 186 20.20 -1.20 -11.63
N TRP A 187 20.75 -1.69 -10.51
CA TRP A 187 19.94 -2.10 -9.35
C TRP A 187 19.10 -0.97 -8.77
N ASP A 188 19.68 0.21 -8.61
CA ASP A 188 18.98 1.38 -8.09
C ASP A 188 17.84 1.81 -9.05
N SER A 189 18.05 1.71 -10.37
CA SER A 189 17.01 2.00 -11.36
C SER A 189 15.84 1.02 -11.28
N MET A 190 16.12 -0.28 -11.06
CA MET A 190 15.10 -1.31 -10.91
C MET A 190 14.33 -1.17 -9.59
N ARG A 191 14.96 -0.67 -8.52
CA ARG A 191 14.28 -0.32 -7.25
C ARG A 191 13.23 0.79 -7.41
N LEU A 192 13.23 1.52 -8.53
CA LEU A 192 12.20 2.51 -8.85
C LEU A 192 10.96 1.91 -9.50
N VAL A 193 10.99 0.62 -9.84
CA VAL A 193 9.84 -0.11 -10.38
C VAL A 193 9.15 -0.84 -9.25
N TYR A 194 7.84 -0.60 -9.13
CA TYR A 194 6.99 -1.15 -8.08
C TYR A 194 5.92 -2.04 -8.66
N ASP A 195 5.57 -3.06 -7.91
CA ASP A 195 4.40 -3.86 -8.22
C ASP A 195 3.12 -3.00 -7.96
N PRO A 196 2.19 -2.93 -8.94
CA PRO A 196 0.99 -2.11 -8.81
C PRO A 196 -0.05 -2.71 -7.85
N GLU A 197 0.03 -4.02 -7.56
CA GLU A 197 -0.82 -4.73 -6.62
C GLU A 197 -0.22 -4.74 -5.22
N ILE A 198 1.10 -4.95 -5.14
CA ILE A 198 1.85 -5.06 -3.89
C ILE A 198 2.74 -3.82 -3.78
N PRO A 199 2.59 -2.95 -2.74
CA PRO A 199 3.27 -1.66 -2.65
C PRO A 199 4.77 -1.72 -2.34
N VAL A 200 5.50 -2.66 -2.94
CA VAL A 200 6.92 -2.96 -2.74
C VAL A 200 7.62 -2.96 -4.12
N ASN A 201 8.88 -2.54 -4.16
CA ASN A 201 9.66 -2.52 -5.41
C ASN A 201 10.06 -3.94 -5.87
N VAL A 202 10.26 -4.12 -7.17
CA VAL A 202 10.53 -5.44 -7.78
C VAL A 202 11.82 -6.09 -7.27
N VAL A 203 12.80 -5.29 -6.84
CA VAL A 203 14.06 -5.78 -6.26
C VAL A 203 13.82 -6.29 -4.84
N ALA A 204 13.15 -5.49 -4.00
CA ALA A 204 12.83 -5.87 -2.63
C ALA A 204 11.81 -7.01 -2.54
N LEU A 205 10.95 -7.15 -3.55
CA LEU A 205 10.12 -8.34 -3.76
C LEU A 205 10.92 -9.60 -4.13
N GLY A 206 12.18 -9.46 -4.52
CA GLY A 206 13.00 -10.58 -4.98
C GLY A 206 12.54 -11.12 -6.34
N LEU A 207 12.00 -10.26 -7.21
CA LEU A 207 11.57 -10.66 -8.56
C LEU A 207 12.73 -10.69 -9.55
N ILE A 208 13.82 -9.98 -9.29
CA ILE A 208 14.99 -9.94 -10.18
C ILE A 208 15.92 -11.11 -9.84
N TYR A 209 16.06 -12.07 -10.75
CA TYR A 209 16.89 -13.27 -10.56
C TYR A 209 18.30 -13.10 -11.11
N LYS A 210 18.42 -12.38 -12.22
CA LYS A 210 19.69 -12.20 -12.89
C LYS A 210 19.81 -10.83 -13.53
N LEU A 211 21.01 -10.28 -13.47
CA LEU A 211 21.41 -9.06 -14.18
C LEU A 211 22.76 -9.36 -14.86
N ASP A 212 22.74 -9.44 -16.18
CA ASP A 212 23.92 -9.56 -17.02
C ASP A 212 24.18 -8.21 -17.71
N ILE A 213 25.40 -7.70 -17.59
CA ILE A 213 25.81 -6.44 -18.21
C ILE A 213 26.93 -6.73 -19.20
N ASP A 214 26.72 -6.39 -20.46
CA ASP A 214 27.72 -6.45 -21.51
C ASP A 214 28.26 -5.04 -21.76
N GLN A 215 29.48 -4.81 -21.30
CA GLN A 215 30.17 -3.53 -21.44
C GLN A 215 30.64 -3.27 -22.89
N ASP A 216 30.86 -4.31 -23.70
CA ASP A 216 31.35 -4.15 -25.07
C ASP A 216 30.20 -3.72 -26.00
N SER A 217 29.01 -4.29 -25.80
CA SER A 217 27.81 -3.93 -26.57
C SER A 217 26.93 -2.88 -25.89
N HIS A 218 27.34 -2.38 -24.72
CA HIS A 218 26.57 -1.42 -23.92
C HIS A 218 25.13 -1.89 -23.66
N SER A 219 24.94 -3.19 -23.44
CA SER A 219 23.62 -3.81 -23.30
C SER A 219 23.43 -4.45 -21.92
N VAL A 220 22.18 -4.46 -21.45
CA VAL A 220 21.79 -5.06 -20.17
C VAL A 220 20.70 -6.08 -20.38
N ARG A 221 20.87 -7.27 -19.80
CA ARG A 221 19.87 -8.32 -19.80
C ARG A 221 19.46 -8.67 -18.37
N VAL A 222 18.16 -8.70 -18.13
CA VAL A 222 17.58 -9.06 -16.83
C VAL A 222 16.68 -10.28 -17.00
N GLU A 223 16.88 -11.27 -16.13
CA GLU A 223 15.90 -12.35 -15.94
C GLU A 223 15.13 -12.05 -14.66
N MET A 224 13.81 -11.97 -14.77
CA MET A 224 12.93 -11.69 -13.64
C MET A 224 11.74 -12.66 -13.59
N THR A 225 11.08 -12.76 -12.45
CA THR A 225 9.87 -13.56 -12.27
C THR A 225 8.70 -12.70 -11.80
N LEU A 226 7.55 -13.33 -11.56
CA LEU A 226 6.33 -12.70 -11.03
C LEU A 226 5.91 -13.41 -9.75
N THR A 227 5.17 -12.70 -8.90
CA THR A 227 4.61 -13.27 -7.66
C THR A 227 3.59 -14.38 -7.92
N SER A 228 2.96 -14.37 -9.10
CA SER A 228 2.06 -15.44 -9.55
C SER A 228 2.16 -15.69 -11.06
N PRO A 229 2.06 -16.96 -11.50
CA PRO A 229 2.01 -17.29 -12.93
C PRO A 229 0.69 -16.76 -13.51
N GLY A 230 0.79 -15.94 -14.57
CA GLY A 230 -0.37 -15.35 -15.24
C GLY A 230 -0.83 -13.98 -14.71
N CYS A 231 0.01 -13.28 -13.93
CA CYS A 231 -0.25 -11.88 -13.58
C CYS A 231 -0.37 -11.02 -14.84
N GLY A 232 -1.52 -10.36 -15.03
CA GLY A 232 -1.80 -9.51 -16.20
C GLY A 232 -0.94 -8.25 -16.26
N MET A 233 -0.24 -7.93 -15.17
CA MET A 233 0.71 -6.82 -15.09
C MET A 233 2.15 -7.22 -15.43
N GLY A 234 2.43 -8.50 -15.66
CA GLY A 234 3.81 -8.99 -15.84
C GLY A 234 4.58 -8.27 -16.96
N ASP A 235 3.99 -8.18 -18.15
CA ASP A 235 4.60 -7.49 -19.30
C ASP A 235 4.76 -5.98 -19.04
N ILE A 236 3.86 -5.38 -18.27
CA ILE A 236 3.94 -3.96 -17.90
C ILE A 236 5.10 -3.72 -16.95
N ILE A 237 5.25 -4.55 -15.92
CA ILE A 237 6.34 -4.47 -14.96
C ILE A 237 7.69 -4.70 -15.67
N ALA A 238 7.78 -5.72 -16.54
CA ALA A 238 8.98 -5.96 -17.34
C ALA A 238 9.31 -4.79 -18.28
N GLY A 239 8.29 -4.19 -18.89
CA GLY A 239 8.42 -2.97 -19.69
C GLY A 239 8.94 -1.78 -18.88
N ASP A 240 8.45 -1.60 -17.66
CA ASP A 240 8.90 -0.54 -16.75
C ASP A 240 10.37 -0.76 -16.32
N VAL A 241 10.75 -2.00 -15.99
CA VAL A 241 12.15 -2.37 -15.71
C VAL A 241 13.05 -2.02 -16.90
N LYS A 242 12.66 -2.43 -18.12
CA LYS A 242 13.39 -2.09 -19.35
C LYS A 242 13.51 -0.57 -19.51
N GLY A 243 12.41 0.16 -19.36
CA GLY A 243 12.38 1.61 -19.50
C GLY A 243 13.25 2.35 -18.48
N LYS A 244 13.41 1.81 -17.27
CA LYS A 244 14.32 2.35 -16.24
C LYS A 244 15.77 2.02 -16.50
N LEU A 245 16.08 0.82 -16.96
CA LEU A 245 17.45 0.44 -17.33
C LEU A 245 17.98 1.30 -18.48
N LEU A 246 17.14 1.63 -19.47
CA LEU A 246 17.51 2.54 -20.55
C LEU A 246 17.77 3.99 -20.11
N GLN A 247 17.43 4.36 -18.87
CA GLN A 247 17.76 5.67 -18.30
C GLN A 247 19.11 5.65 -17.56
N VAL A 248 19.72 4.48 -17.37
CA VAL A 248 21.04 4.35 -16.77
C VAL A 248 22.10 4.80 -17.79
N PRO A 249 23.06 5.66 -17.39
CA PRO A 249 24.13 6.10 -18.27
C PRO A 249 24.84 4.94 -18.96
N HIS A 250 25.16 5.12 -20.24
CA HIS A 250 25.87 4.16 -21.09
C HIS A 250 25.10 2.87 -21.42
N VAL A 251 23.83 2.73 -21.04
CA VAL A 251 22.98 1.63 -21.52
C VAL A 251 22.36 2.03 -22.87
N GLU A 252 22.73 1.32 -23.93
CA GLU A 252 22.18 1.52 -25.27
C GLU A 252 21.01 0.59 -25.58
N ASP A 253 21.03 -0.64 -25.03
CA ASP A 253 19.93 -1.60 -25.14
C ASP A 253 19.65 -2.33 -23.82
N ALA A 254 18.39 -2.69 -23.62
CA ALA A 254 17.94 -3.42 -22.45
C ALA A 254 16.92 -4.50 -22.84
N GLN A 255 17.14 -5.72 -22.35
CA GLN A 255 16.24 -6.86 -22.50
C GLN A 255 15.82 -7.36 -21.12
N VAL A 256 14.52 -7.63 -20.96
CA VAL A 256 13.95 -8.21 -19.74
C VAL A 256 13.18 -9.46 -20.13
N ASP A 257 13.61 -10.60 -19.61
CA ASP A 257 12.98 -11.90 -19.84
C ASP A 257 12.25 -12.35 -18.57
N ILE A 258 10.98 -12.75 -18.72
CA ILE A 258 10.18 -13.30 -17.62
C ILE A 258 10.39 -14.82 -17.56
N VAL A 259 10.89 -15.31 -16.44
CA VAL A 259 11.12 -16.73 -16.13
C VAL A 259 10.23 -17.19 -14.98
N PHE A 260 9.88 -18.48 -14.98
CA PHE A 260 9.02 -19.09 -13.94
C PHE A 260 9.70 -20.24 -13.18
N ASP A 261 10.95 -20.51 -13.50
CA ASP A 261 11.78 -21.52 -12.82
C ASP A 261 13.11 -20.86 -12.40
N PRO A 262 13.45 -20.83 -11.10
CA PRO A 262 12.65 -21.31 -9.97
C PRO A 262 11.35 -20.49 -9.78
N PRO A 263 10.30 -21.06 -9.16
CA PRO A 263 9.11 -20.29 -8.81
C PRO A 263 9.42 -19.29 -7.69
N TRP A 264 8.74 -18.15 -7.70
CA TRP A 264 8.86 -17.15 -6.65
C TRP A 264 8.35 -17.66 -5.29
N SER A 265 9.00 -17.25 -4.20
CA SER A 265 8.56 -17.54 -2.82
C SER A 265 8.84 -16.35 -1.90
N TYR A 266 8.13 -16.28 -0.77
CA TYR A 266 8.32 -15.25 0.27
C TYR A 266 9.72 -15.22 0.89
N ASP A 267 10.51 -16.29 0.72
CA ASP A 267 11.90 -16.33 1.18
C ASP A 267 12.81 -15.40 0.37
N ASN A 268 12.36 -14.96 -0.81
CA ASN A 268 13.09 -14.01 -1.66
C ASN A 268 12.90 -12.54 -1.24
N LEU A 269 12.02 -12.25 -0.28
CA LEU A 269 11.76 -10.88 0.19
C LEU A 269 12.95 -10.30 0.97
N GLU A 270 13.37 -9.09 0.61
CA GLU A 270 14.26 -8.28 1.45
C GLU A 270 13.60 -7.94 2.79
N GLU A 271 14.39 -7.68 3.83
CA GLU A 271 13.89 -7.46 5.20
C GLU A 271 12.91 -6.27 5.28
N GLU A 272 13.20 -5.19 4.56
CA GLU A 272 12.36 -4.00 4.47
C GLU A 272 10.99 -4.33 3.85
N ALA A 273 10.96 -5.17 2.81
CA ALA A 273 9.71 -5.62 2.19
C ALA A 273 8.88 -6.49 3.14
N ARG A 274 9.53 -7.35 3.94
CA ARG A 274 8.83 -8.16 4.95
C ARG A 274 8.15 -7.27 5.99
N LEU A 275 8.81 -6.18 6.39
CA LEU A 275 8.25 -5.20 7.32
C LEU A 275 7.06 -4.46 6.69
N GLU A 276 7.18 -3.98 5.45
CA GLU A 276 6.09 -3.28 4.74
C GLU A 276 4.85 -4.17 4.54
N LEU A 277 5.05 -5.48 4.38
CA LEU A 277 3.99 -6.47 4.26
C LEU A 277 3.49 -7.02 5.62
N GLY A 278 4.06 -6.56 6.74
CA GLY A 278 3.65 -6.97 8.09
C GLY A 278 3.94 -8.44 8.41
N LEU A 279 4.99 -9.02 7.81
CA LEU A 279 5.40 -10.42 7.98
C LEU A 279 6.38 -10.64 9.15
N ILE A 280 6.90 -9.56 9.75
CA ILE A 280 7.80 -9.55 10.91
C ILE A 280 7.47 -8.39 11.86
#